data_AF-A0A0H5RW73-F1
#
_entry.id   AF-A0A0H5RW73-F1
#
_cell.length_a   1.000
_cell.length_b   1.000
_cell.length_c   1.000
_cell.angle_alpha   90.00
_cell.angle_beta   90.00
_cell.angle_gamma   90.00
#
_symmetry.space_group_name_H-M   'P 1'
#
loop_
_entity.id
_entity.type
_entity.pdbx_description
1 polymer ?
#
loop_
_entity_poly.entity_id
_entity_poly.type
_entity_poly.pdbx_seq_one_letter_code
_entity_poly.pdbx_strand_id
1 'polypeptide(L)'
;DHLLSCLIFRATDSLDYLSTTSGSLLPLVRWLTTGTGPLTSNLCEAAAFIRTDDTKIFGPTPAQIEDTASGPKAPHLELACAPLTFAEHGFRTGPPGEKAFTIAPVLLRPKSTGYVSITSGNVWDSAVIEANYFADPNDVKTLIQG
;
A
#
# COMPACT_ATOMS: atom_id res chain seq x y z
N ASP A 1 3.88 9.06 9.40
CA ASP A 1 3.46 8.49 8.12
C ASP A 1 3.25 6.99 8.29
N HIS A 2 2.57 6.32 7.35
CA HIS A 2 2.49 4.86 7.28
C HIS A 2 3.11 4.37 5.97
N LEU A 3 4.13 3.53 6.08
CA LEU A 3 4.91 3.14 4.91
C LEU A 3 4.28 1.95 4.21
N LEU A 4 3.89 2.13 2.94
CA LEU A 4 3.31 1.12 2.07
C LEU A 4 4.41 0.45 1.23
N SER A 5 4.46 -0.88 1.25
CA SER A 5 5.22 -1.69 0.28
C SER A 5 4.24 -2.48 -0.57
N CYS A 6 4.49 -2.65 -1.88
CA CYS A 6 3.56 -3.34 -2.78
C CYS A 6 4.15 -4.66 -3.26
N LEU A 7 3.45 -5.76 -2.98
CA LEU A 7 3.73 -7.10 -3.51
C LEU A 7 2.71 -7.42 -4.60
N ILE A 8 3.20 -7.67 -5.81
CA ILE A 8 2.36 -7.85 -7.00
C ILE A 8 2.42 -9.31 -7.42
N PHE A 9 1.26 -9.94 -7.55
CA PHE A 9 1.11 -11.35 -7.85
C PHE A 9 0.32 -11.52 -9.14
N ARG A 10 0.72 -12.48 -9.99
CA ARG A 10 -0.06 -12.84 -11.18
C ARG A 10 -1.44 -13.37 -10.77
N ALA A 11 -2.46 -12.96 -11.51
CA ALA A 11 -3.85 -13.33 -11.31
C ALA A 11 -4.43 -14.03 -12.55
N THR A 12 -5.52 -14.77 -12.36
CA THR A 12 -6.34 -15.29 -13.47
C THR A 12 -7.30 -14.22 -14.02
N ASP A 13 -7.75 -13.31 -13.15
CA ASP A 13 -8.56 -12.15 -13.51
C ASP A 13 -8.16 -10.91 -12.73
N SER A 14 -8.34 -9.72 -13.33
CA SER A 14 -7.96 -8.45 -12.72
C SER A 14 -8.63 -7.25 -13.40
N LEU A 15 -8.51 -6.09 -12.76
CA LEU A 15 -8.90 -4.79 -13.30
C LEU A 15 -7.76 -4.07 -14.05
N ASP A 16 -6.64 -4.75 -14.35
CA ASP A 16 -5.50 -4.14 -15.07
C ASP A 16 -5.89 -3.54 -16.42
N TYR A 17 -6.92 -4.06 -17.08
CA TYR A 17 -7.42 -3.52 -18.35
C TYR A 17 -7.87 -2.06 -18.25
N LEU A 18 -8.27 -1.59 -17.05
CA LEU A 18 -8.64 -0.20 -16.78
C LEU A 18 -7.47 0.77 -16.95
N SER A 19 -6.22 0.28 -16.91
CA SER A 19 -5.02 1.10 -17.15
C SER A 19 -4.86 1.55 -18.61
N THR A 20 -5.68 1.02 -19.53
CA THR A 20 -5.63 1.37 -20.95
C THR A 20 -6.85 2.19 -21.37
N THR A 21 -6.68 3.08 -22.35
CA THR A 21 -7.80 3.86 -22.92
C THR A 21 -8.87 2.95 -23.53
N SER A 22 -8.47 1.89 -24.23
CA SER A 22 -9.40 0.93 -24.83
C SER A 22 -10.17 0.12 -23.78
N GLY A 23 -9.50 -0.32 -22.72
CA GLY A 23 -10.13 -1.11 -21.65
C GLY A 23 -11.07 -0.29 -20.77
N SER A 24 -10.83 1.02 -20.63
CA SER A 24 -11.65 1.92 -19.81
C SER A 24 -12.89 2.50 -20.50
N LEU A 25 -12.99 2.44 -21.84
CA LEU A 25 -14.08 3.06 -22.59
C LEU A 25 -15.48 2.52 -22.22
N LEU A 26 -15.67 1.20 -22.25
CA LEU A 26 -16.95 0.58 -21.87
C LEU A 26 -17.30 0.83 -20.39
N PRO A 27 -16.37 0.64 -19.44
CA PRO A 27 -16.56 1.05 -18.05
C PRO A 27 -16.99 2.51 -17.88
N LEU A 28 -16.40 3.43 -18.65
CA LEU A 28 -16.73 4.85 -18.61
C LEU A 28 -18.16 5.12 -19.08
N VAL A 29 -18.57 4.55 -20.21
CA VAL A 29 -19.95 4.67 -20.71
C VAL A 29 -20.95 4.11 -19.70
N ARG A 30 -20.65 2.95 -19.10
CA ARG A 30 -21.51 2.34 -18.07
C ARG A 30 -21.64 3.25 -16.85
N TRP A 31 -20.53 3.82 -16.37
CA TRP A 31 -20.54 4.74 -15.24
C TRP A 31 -21.33 6.02 -15.55
N LEU A 32 -21.13 6.63 -16.72
CA LEU A 32 -21.85 7.84 -17.14
C LEU A 32 -23.37 7.64 -17.27
N THR A 33 -23.81 6.45 -17.69
CA THR A 33 -25.22 6.17 -17.99
C THR A 33 -26.00 5.58 -16.82
N THR A 34 -25.35 4.78 -15.98
CA THR A 34 -26.02 4.04 -14.90
C THR A 34 -25.45 4.32 -13.51
N GLY A 35 -24.31 5.01 -13.41
CA GLY A 35 -23.61 5.17 -12.13
C GLY A 35 -23.10 3.84 -11.56
N THR A 36 -22.94 2.80 -12.39
CA THR A 36 -22.46 1.48 -11.97
C THR A 36 -21.20 1.05 -12.72
N GLY A 37 -20.56 -0.01 -12.25
CA GLY A 37 -19.41 -0.63 -12.90
C GLY A 37 -18.11 -0.36 -12.15
N PRO A 38 -16.96 -0.83 -12.68
CA PRO A 38 -15.71 -0.84 -11.92
C PRO A 38 -15.15 0.56 -11.62
N LEU A 39 -15.59 1.60 -12.34
CA LEU A 39 -15.21 2.99 -12.06
C LEU A 39 -15.91 3.59 -10.83
N THR A 40 -16.81 2.85 -10.18
CA THR A 40 -17.35 3.24 -8.86
C THR A 40 -16.48 2.73 -7.70
N SER A 41 -15.44 1.95 -7.98
CA SER A 41 -14.55 1.40 -6.96
C SER A 41 -13.37 2.33 -6.66
N ASN A 42 -12.88 2.30 -5.42
CA ASN A 42 -11.62 2.91 -5.02
C ASN A 42 -10.38 2.01 -5.24
N LEU A 43 -10.60 0.79 -5.76
CA LEU A 43 -9.63 -0.27 -6.04
C LEU A 43 -8.98 -0.94 -4.83
N CYS A 44 -9.26 -0.50 -3.59
CA CYS A 44 -8.81 -1.16 -2.37
C CYS A 44 -9.97 -1.99 -1.78
N GLU A 45 -10.15 -3.19 -2.33
CA GLU A 45 -11.36 -3.99 -2.14
C GLU A 45 -11.36 -4.85 -0.87
N ALA A 46 -10.18 -5.08 -0.29
CA ALA A 46 -10.06 -5.80 0.97
C ALA A 46 -8.89 -5.25 1.79
N ALA A 47 -9.02 -5.38 3.11
CA ALA A 47 -7.97 -5.05 4.06
C ALA A 47 -7.92 -6.08 5.19
N ALA A 48 -6.73 -6.34 5.72
CA ALA A 48 -6.54 -7.10 6.95
C ALA A 48 -5.62 -6.34 7.90
N PHE A 49 -5.89 -6.43 9.21
CA PHE A 49 -5.05 -5.84 10.24
C PHE A 49 -4.44 -6.96 11.07
N ILE A 50 -3.11 -7.01 11.14
CA ILE A 50 -2.39 -8.12 11.75
C ILE A 50 -1.37 -7.64 12.78
N ARG A 51 -1.10 -8.50 13.75
CA ARG A 51 0.06 -8.37 14.62
C ARG A 51 1.13 -9.36 14.19
N THR A 52 2.36 -8.87 14.04
CA THR A 52 3.52 -9.68 13.64
C THR A 52 3.97 -10.69 14.71
N ASP A 53 3.44 -10.59 15.93
CA ASP A 53 3.67 -11.54 17.03
C ASP A 53 2.54 -12.58 17.17
N ASP A 54 1.56 -12.60 16.25
CA ASP A 54 0.50 -13.62 16.28
C ASP A 54 1.04 -14.99 15.86
N THR A 55 1.26 -15.84 16.87
CA THR A 55 1.76 -17.21 16.68
C THR A 55 0.86 -18.12 15.85
N LYS A 56 -0.43 -17.76 15.67
CA LYS A 56 -1.33 -18.51 14.77
C LYS A 56 -1.04 -18.22 13.30
N ILE A 57 -0.50 -17.05 12.99
CA ILE A 57 -0.15 -16.62 11.64
C ILE A 57 1.31 -16.97 11.35
N PHE A 58 2.21 -16.67 12.29
CA PHE A 58 3.67 -16.73 12.09
C PHE A 58 4.36 -17.94 12.73
N GLY A 59 3.59 -18.86 13.32
CA GLY A 59 4.11 -20.03 14.00
C GLY A 59 4.70 -19.72 15.40
N PRO A 60 5.35 -20.69 16.04
CA PRO A 60 5.71 -20.62 17.45
C PRO A 60 6.84 -19.63 17.78
N THR A 61 7.60 -19.19 16.77
CA THR A 61 8.79 -18.34 16.94
C THR A 61 8.77 -17.17 15.96
N PRO A 62 7.87 -16.18 16.15
CA PRO A 62 7.86 -14.97 15.34
C PRO A 62 9.16 -14.18 15.51
N ALA A 63 9.48 -13.32 14.54
CA ALA A 63 10.64 -12.45 14.62
C ALA A 63 10.59 -11.57 15.88
N GLN A 64 11.76 -11.36 16.49
CA GLN A 64 11.90 -10.45 17.62
C GLN A 64 11.80 -9.00 17.11
N ILE A 65 10.63 -8.42 17.30
CA ILE A 65 10.26 -7.06 16.89
C ILE A 65 9.86 -6.31 18.16
N GLU A 66 10.36 -5.08 18.31
CA GLU A 66 9.91 -4.18 19.37
C GLU A 66 8.46 -3.78 19.10
N ASP A 67 7.57 -4.02 20.06
CA ASP A 67 6.16 -3.66 19.94
C ASP A 67 6.00 -2.14 20.06
N THR A 68 5.70 -1.50 18.92
CA THR A 68 5.45 -0.05 18.80
C THR A 68 3.97 0.27 18.67
N ALA A 69 3.11 -0.74 18.79
CA ALA A 69 1.67 -0.59 18.63
C ALA A 69 1.11 0.38 19.68
N SER A 70 -0.01 1.02 19.34
CA SER A 70 -0.69 1.93 20.28
C SER A 70 -1.28 1.22 21.52
N GLY A 71 -1.24 -0.12 21.55
CA GLY A 71 -1.68 -0.93 22.68
C GLY A 71 -1.57 -2.43 22.37
N PRO A 72 -1.78 -3.30 23.37
CA PRO A 72 -1.49 -4.74 23.28
C PRO A 72 -2.36 -5.53 22.29
N LYS A 73 -3.43 -4.91 21.76
CA LYS A 73 -4.32 -5.50 20.74
C LYS A 73 -4.33 -4.69 19.45
N ALA A 74 -3.54 -3.63 19.36
CA ALA A 74 -3.44 -2.84 18.15
C ALA A 74 -2.59 -3.59 17.11
N PRO A 75 -2.90 -3.46 15.82
CA PRO A 75 -2.14 -4.09 14.74
C PRO A 75 -0.77 -3.43 14.54
N HIS A 76 0.18 -4.20 14.04
CA HIS A 76 1.47 -3.70 13.57
C HIS A 76 1.40 -3.31 12.09
N LEU A 77 0.62 -4.06 11.30
CA LEU A 77 0.49 -3.90 9.86
C LEU A 77 -0.98 -3.88 9.44
N GLU A 78 -1.25 -3.10 8.39
CA GLU A 78 -2.42 -3.26 7.53
C GLU A 78 -1.97 -3.92 6.21
N LEU A 79 -2.75 -4.86 5.70
CA LEU A 79 -2.56 -5.46 4.38
C LEU A 79 -3.67 -4.95 3.48
N ALA A 80 -3.38 -3.98 2.62
CA ALA A 80 -4.34 -3.46 1.65
C ALA A 80 -4.30 -4.28 0.35
N CYS A 81 -5.44 -4.68 -0.17
CA CYS A 81 -5.53 -5.53 -1.35
C CYS A 81 -6.23 -4.81 -2.51
N ALA A 82 -5.58 -4.82 -3.67
CA ALA A 82 -6.12 -4.24 -4.90
C ALA A 82 -6.18 -5.29 -6.02
N PRO A 83 -7.28 -5.39 -6.79
CA PRO A 83 -7.44 -6.39 -7.84
C PRO A 83 -6.76 -5.98 -9.16
N LEU A 84 -5.63 -5.27 -9.08
CA LEU A 84 -4.81 -4.84 -10.21
C LEU A 84 -3.36 -4.59 -9.78
N THR A 85 -2.51 -4.29 -10.75
CA THR A 85 -1.14 -3.83 -10.52
C THR A 85 -1.12 -2.43 -9.93
N PHE A 86 -0.65 -2.29 -8.69
CA PHE A 86 -0.36 -1.00 -8.08
C PHE A 86 1.15 -0.87 -7.86
N ALA A 87 1.82 -0.15 -8.75
CA ALA A 87 3.25 0.13 -8.70
C ALA A 87 3.50 1.62 -8.94
N GLU A 88 4.49 2.18 -8.25
CA GLU A 88 4.89 3.59 -8.40
C GLU A 88 3.68 4.55 -8.32
N HIS A 89 2.87 4.44 -7.26
CA HIS A 89 1.62 5.22 -7.09
C HIS A 89 0.61 5.10 -8.26
N GLY A 90 0.64 3.97 -8.97
CA GLY A 90 -0.22 3.72 -10.14
C GLY A 90 0.35 4.26 -11.45
N PHE A 91 1.53 4.89 -11.46
CA PHE A 91 2.17 5.36 -12.69
C PHE A 91 2.78 4.23 -13.51
N ARG A 92 3.06 3.09 -12.88
CA ARG A 92 3.59 1.92 -13.57
C ARG A 92 2.51 0.85 -13.71
N THR A 93 2.21 0.51 -14.96
CA THR A 93 1.29 -0.56 -15.31
C THR A 93 1.98 -1.93 -15.27
N GLY A 94 1.19 -2.98 -15.12
CA GLY A 94 1.67 -4.35 -15.32
C GLY A 94 2.20 -4.56 -16.75
N PRO A 95 2.99 -5.62 -16.98
CA PRO A 95 3.41 -5.98 -18.34
C PRO A 95 2.18 -6.14 -19.26
N PRO A 96 2.26 -5.75 -20.55
CA PRO A 96 1.12 -5.82 -21.45
C PRO A 96 0.50 -7.23 -21.53
N GLY A 97 -0.82 -7.31 -21.32
CA GLY A 97 -1.57 -8.57 -21.38
C GLY A 97 -1.48 -9.43 -20.11
N GLU A 98 -0.66 -9.06 -19.14
CA GLU A 98 -0.63 -9.71 -17.83
C GLU A 98 -1.76 -9.20 -16.94
N LYS A 99 -2.15 -10.05 -16.01
CA LYS A 99 -3.16 -9.77 -15.00
C LYS A 99 -2.54 -9.98 -13.63
N ALA A 100 -2.81 -9.08 -12.71
CA ALA A 100 -2.25 -9.13 -11.38
C ALA A 100 -3.22 -8.62 -10.31
N PHE A 101 -2.91 -8.95 -9.08
CA PHE A 101 -3.44 -8.26 -7.91
C PHE A 101 -2.27 -7.85 -7.02
N THR A 102 -2.50 -6.83 -6.20
CA THR A 102 -1.51 -6.29 -5.27
C THR A 102 -1.96 -6.57 -3.84
N ILE A 103 -1.04 -7.08 -3.02
CA ILE A 103 -1.15 -7.02 -1.56
C ILE A 103 -0.09 -6.03 -1.10
N ALA A 104 -0.51 -5.03 -0.33
CA ALA A 104 0.35 -3.95 0.09
C ALA A 104 0.41 -3.85 1.62
N PRO A 105 1.45 -4.42 2.26
CA PRO A 105 1.71 -4.19 3.67
C PRO A 105 2.00 -2.72 3.96
N VAL A 106 1.32 -2.20 4.98
CA VAL A 106 1.42 -0.83 5.48
C VAL A 106 1.91 -0.88 6.92
N LEU A 107 3.05 -0.25 7.19
CA LEU A 107 3.61 -0.11 8.53
C LEU A 107 2.88 0.97 9.31
N LEU A 108 2.12 0.57 10.34
CA LEU A 108 1.21 1.47 11.05
C LEU A 108 1.90 2.33 12.13
N ARG A 109 2.96 1.82 12.74
CA ARG A 109 3.66 2.50 13.85
C ARG A 109 5.19 2.47 13.65
N PRO A 110 5.72 3.14 12.61
CA PRO A 110 7.15 3.22 12.40
C PRO A 110 7.84 3.94 13.55
N LYS A 111 9.07 3.52 13.86
CA LYS A 111 9.99 4.22 14.77
C LYS A 111 10.80 5.28 14.04
N SER A 112 11.03 5.10 12.74
CA SER A 112 11.73 6.08 11.92
C SER A 112 11.00 7.43 11.96
N THR A 113 11.77 8.50 12.14
CA THR A 113 11.26 9.88 12.17
C THR A 113 12.02 10.72 11.17
N GLY A 114 11.27 11.55 10.45
CA GLY A 114 11.78 12.51 9.48
C GLY A 114 11.48 13.95 9.88
N TYR A 115 11.77 14.90 8.98
CA TYR A 115 11.45 16.30 9.17
C TYR A 115 11.06 16.98 7.86
N VAL A 116 10.37 18.11 8.00
CA VAL A 116 10.10 19.05 6.91
C VAL A 116 10.64 20.41 7.32
N SER A 117 11.38 21.07 6.44
CA SER A 117 11.94 22.39 6.72
C SER A 117 11.80 23.31 5.52
N ILE A 118 11.52 24.59 5.78
CA ILE A 118 11.55 25.63 4.74
C ILE A 118 13.00 25.97 4.40
N THR A 119 13.25 26.26 3.14
CA THR A 119 14.58 26.64 2.63
C THR A 119 14.78 28.14 2.59
N SER A 120 13.69 28.91 2.55
CA SER A 120 13.69 30.36 2.51
C SER A 120 12.38 30.94 3.09
N GLY A 121 12.28 32.27 3.15
CA GLY A 121 11.03 32.97 3.50
C GLY A 121 10.03 33.11 2.35
N ASN A 122 10.36 32.61 1.15
CA ASN A 122 9.47 32.66 -0.02
C ASN A 122 8.54 31.44 -0.02
N VAL A 123 7.22 31.69 -0.07
CA VAL A 123 6.19 30.64 -0.06
C VAL A 123 6.18 29.76 -1.32
N TRP A 124 6.83 30.21 -2.39
CA TRP A 124 6.94 29.47 -3.66
C TRP A 124 8.14 28.54 -3.73
N ASP A 125 9.09 28.66 -2.79
CA ASP A 125 10.27 27.80 -2.76
C ASP A 125 9.90 26.44 -2.17
N SER A 126 10.46 25.38 -2.75
CA SER A 126 10.20 24.02 -2.25
C SER A 126 10.79 23.81 -0.86
N ALA A 127 10.01 23.17 0.01
CA ALA A 127 10.51 22.69 1.29
C ALA A 127 11.43 21.48 1.09
N VAL A 128 12.37 21.29 2.02
CA VAL A 128 13.09 20.02 2.15
C VAL A 128 12.22 19.07 2.95
N ILE A 129 11.91 17.91 2.36
CA ILE A 129 11.19 16.82 3.00
C ILE A 129 12.16 15.65 3.11
N GLU A 130 12.58 15.33 4.33
CA GLU A 130 13.38 14.15 4.62
C GLU A 130 12.53 13.20 5.45
N ALA A 131 11.94 12.19 4.80
CA ALA A 131 11.06 11.24 5.46
C ALA A 131 11.82 10.25 6.36
N ASN A 132 13.10 9.98 6.02
CA ASN A 132 13.98 9.09 6.77
C ASN A 132 13.38 7.68 6.98
N TYR A 133 12.64 7.17 5.99
CA TYR A 133 12.04 5.83 6.07
C TYR A 133 13.11 4.76 6.27
N PHE A 134 12.81 3.75 7.09
CA PHE A 134 13.70 2.64 7.42
C PHE A 134 15.00 3.00 8.17
N ALA A 135 15.08 4.20 8.75
CA ALA A 135 16.21 4.59 9.59
C ALA A 135 16.32 3.73 10.87
N ASP A 136 15.19 3.31 11.44
CA ASP A 136 15.16 2.32 12.52
C ASP A 136 14.97 0.91 11.92
N PRO A 137 15.89 -0.06 12.20
CA PRO A 137 15.80 -1.41 11.67
C PRO A 137 14.56 -2.18 12.14
N ASN A 138 13.88 -1.76 13.20
CA ASN A 138 12.63 -2.37 13.65
C ASN A 138 11.52 -2.25 12.59
N ASP A 139 11.52 -1.16 11.82
CA ASP A 139 10.52 -0.89 10.79
C ASP A 139 10.60 -1.91 9.65
N VAL A 140 11.83 -2.18 9.20
CA VAL A 140 12.11 -3.20 8.18
C VAL A 140 11.76 -4.59 8.69
N LYS A 141 12.15 -4.93 9.93
CA LYS A 141 11.83 -6.24 10.53
C LYS A 141 10.32 -6.47 10.61
N THR A 142 9.57 -5.43 10.98
CA THR A 142 8.10 -5.49 11.06
C THR A 142 7.49 -5.78 9.70
N LEU A 143 7.92 -5.06 8.65
CA LEU A 143 7.43 -5.25 7.29
C LEU A 143 7.86 -6.57 6.64
N ILE A 144 9.03 -7.12 6.98
CA ILE A 144 9.47 -8.43 6.45
C ILE A 144 8.67 -9.57 7.08
N GLN A 145 8.30 -9.44 8.36
CA GLN A 145 7.60 -10.49 9.07
C GLN A 145 6.19 -10.70 8.55
N GLY A 146 5.46 -9.64 8.18
CA GLY A 146 4.09 -9.72 7.66
C GLY A 146 4.00 -9.67 6.15
#